data_AF-A0A0S7WXV3-F1
#
_entry.id   AF-A0A0S7WXV3-F1
#
_cell.length_a   1.000
_cell.length_b   1.000
_cell.length_c   1.000
_cell.angle_alpha   90.00
_cell.angle_beta   90.00
_cell.angle_gamma   90.00
#
_symmetry.space_group_name_H-M   'P 1'
#
loop_
_entity.id
_entity.type
_entity.pdbx_description
1 polymer ?
#
loop_
_entity_poly.entity_id
_entity_poly.type
_entity_poly.pdbx_seq_one_letter_code
_entity_poly.pdbx_strand_id
1 'polypeptide(L)'
;MSTYGWYAAERLGILTGRSNFGTHWWYQEGARHLTTNRNWQVGQGDRICATALAVLFLARGLEPIIINKLQRTGDWNNTPHDAQHVVEHIEHHFQKGVQWRIVTLDAPMELLLKTPILYITGGQKLILSEAEKAKLKSYVEQGGCILGVAYGGRKPFDESFRALVAELFPEGKLARLPKDHTIYTSPKRLGYKPALEELKLGGQQGRPAVIYSPYDLCTRWNSASKTAIPALDIAANVYFYVNQHSPLTK
;
A
#
# COMPACT_ATOMS: atom_id res chain seq x y z
N MET A 1 -15.34 -15.34 -20.44
CA MET A 1 -15.89 -15.24 -19.06
C MET A 1 -17.18 -14.44 -19.12
N SER A 2 -18.20 -14.79 -18.34
CA SER A 2 -19.42 -13.96 -18.22
C SER A 2 -19.11 -12.65 -17.48
N THR A 3 -20.02 -11.66 -17.52
CA THR A 3 -19.86 -10.41 -16.74
C THR A 3 -19.78 -10.68 -15.24
N TYR A 4 -20.57 -11.63 -14.72
CA TYR A 4 -20.45 -12.11 -13.34
C TYR A 4 -19.07 -12.72 -13.06
N GLY A 5 -18.53 -13.50 -14.00
CA GLY A 5 -17.19 -14.05 -13.87
C GLY A 5 -16.12 -12.97 -13.74
N TRP A 6 -16.16 -11.94 -14.60
CA TRP A 6 -15.23 -10.81 -14.51
C TRP A 6 -15.35 -10.06 -13.19
N TYR A 7 -16.57 -9.77 -12.74
CA TYR A 7 -16.81 -9.18 -11.43
C TYR A 7 -16.24 -10.04 -10.29
N ALA A 8 -16.46 -11.36 -10.32
CA ALA A 8 -15.92 -12.27 -9.31
C ALA A 8 -14.38 -12.30 -9.30
N ALA A 9 -13.73 -12.26 -10.48
CA ALA A 9 -12.27 -12.18 -10.59
C ALA A 9 -11.73 -10.87 -10.03
N GLU A 10 -12.41 -9.76 -10.26
CA GLU A 10 -12.10 -8.46 -9.66
C GLU A 10 -12.17 -8.52 -8.13
N ARG A 11 -13.25 -9.06 -7.56
CA ARG A 11 -13.37 -9.23 -6.10
C ARG A 11 -12.22 -10.06 -5.54
N LEU A 12 -11.84 -11.14 -6.20
CA LEU A 12 -10.70 -11.96 -5.78
C LEU A 12 -9.39 -11.17 -5.87
N GLY A 13 -9.18 -10.41 -6.94
CA GLY A 13 -7.97 -9.60 -7.15
C GLY A 13 -7.79 -8.57 -6.05
N ILE A 14 -8.86 -7.84 -5.71
CA ILE A 14 -8.85 -6.81 -4.67
C ILE A 14 -8.64 -7.42 -3.28
N LEU A 15 -9.40 -8.47 -2.92
CA LEU A 15 -9.29 -9.10 -1.61
C LEU A 15 -7.93 -9.75 -1.36
N THR A 16 -7.28 -10.23 -2.43
CA THR A 16 -5.95 -10.85 -2.34
C THR A 16 -4.81 -9.89 -2.62
N GLY A 17 -5.10 -8.64 -2.99
CA GLY A 17 -4.12 -7.64 -3.41
C GLY A 17 -3.37 -8.02 -4.69
N ARG A 18 -3.87 -8.93 -5.52
CA ARG A 18 -3.15 -9.41 -6.72
C ARG A 18 -3.58 -8.66 -7.96
N SER A 19 -2.63 -8.15 -8.72
CA SER A 19 -2.89 -7.55 -10.04
C SER A 19 -3.06 -8.59 -11.17
N ASN A 20 -2.61 -9.83 -10.93
CA ASN A 20 -2.64 -10.92 -11.90
C ASN A 20 -2.84 -12.30 -11.23
N PHE A 21 -3.40 -13.23 -12.00
CA PHE A 21 -3.49 -14.65 -11.65
C PHE A 21 -2.72 -15.47 -12.70
N GLY A 22 -1.56 -15.99 -12.30
CA GLY A 22 -0.62 -16.57 -13.27
C GLY A 22 -0.18 -15.51 -14.28
N THR A 23 -0.38 -15.80 -15.56
CA THR A 23 -0.08 -14.88 -16.67
C THR A 23 -1.20 -13.88 -16.98
N HIS A 24 -2.34 -13.97 -16.27
CA HIS A 24 -3.53 -13.20 -16.61
C HIS A 24 -3.70 -11.93 -15.79
N TRP A 25 -3.77 -10.78 -16.45
CA TRP A 25 -3.99 -9.47 -15.84
C TRP A 25 -5.48 -9.15 -15.81
N TRP A 26 -6.16 -9.64 -14.76
CA TRP A 26 -7.62 -9.70 -14.69
C TRP A 26 -8.31 -8.37 -15.03
N TYR A 27 -7.80 -7.22 -14.55
CA TYR A 27 -8.43 -5.92 -14.81
C TYR A 27 -8.30 -5.52 -16.28
N GLN A 28 -7.09 -5.60 -16.84
CA GLN A 28 -6.81 -5.22 -18.22
C GLN A 28 -7.54 -6.13 -19.21
N GLU A 29 -7.55 -7.43 -18.96
CA GLU A 29 -8.23 -8.40 -19.80
C GLU A 29 -9.76 -8.26 -19.73
N GLY A 30 -10.30 -8.12 -18.53
CA GLY A 30 -11.73 -7.92 -18.32
C GLY A 30 -12.21 -6.59 -18.89
N ALA A 31 -11.47 -5.50 -18.70
CA ALA A 31 -11.81 -4.18 -19.22
C ALA A 31 -11.85 -4.21 -20.75
N ARG A 32 -10.78 -4.73 -21.39
CA ARG A 32 -10.72 -4.90 -22.84
C ARG A 32 -11.86 -5.76 -23.36
N HIS A 33 -12.21 -6.85 -22.67
CA HIS A 33 -13.32 -7.71 -23.06
C HIS A 33 -14.67 -6.97 -23.01
N LEU A 34 -14.95 -6.30 -21.89
CA LEU A 34 -16.22 -5.60 -21.65
C LEU A 34 -16.39 -4.34 -22.51
N THR A 35 -15.31 -3.64 -22.84
CA THR A 35 -15.39 -2.44 -23.69
C THR A 35 -15.50 -2.77 -25.18
N THR A 36 -14.92 -3.91 -25.61
CA THR A 36 -15.01 -4.40 -26.99
C THR A 36 -16.37 -5.02 -27.26
N ASN A 37 -16.88 -5.84 -26.34
CA ASN A 37 -18.20 -6.45 -26.46
C ASN A 37 -19.20 -5.77 -25.51
N ARG A 38 -19.94 -4.78 -26.03
CA ARG A 38 -20.94 -4.01 -25.27
C ARG A 38 -22.31 -4.71 -25.18
N ASN A 39 -22.45 -5.90 -25.75
CA ASN A 39 -23.66 -6.70 -25.58
C ASN A 39 -23.52 -7.58 -24.33
N TRP A 40 -23.58 -6.92 -23.17
CA TRP A 40 -23.42 -7.55 -21.87
C TRP A 40 -24.62 -8.45 -21.54
N GLN A 41 -24.44 -9.76 -21.69
CA GLN A 41 -25.40 -10.77 -21.28
C GLN A 41 -24.77 -11.69 -20.22
N VAL A 42 -25.55 -12.02 -19.18
CA VAL A 42 -25.21 -13.09 -18.24
C VAL A 42 -26.06 -14.27 -18.68
N GLY A 43 -25.49 -15.38 -19.17
CA GLY A 43 -26.21 -16.66 -19.40
C GLY A 43 -27.76 -16.60 -19.42
N GLN A 44 -28.43 -17.14 -18.39
CA GLN A 44 -29.88 -17.05 -18.17
C GLN A 44 -30.34 -15.85 -17.29
N GLY A 45 -29.51 -14.82 -17.13
CA GLY A 45 -29.77 -13.69 -16.24
C GLY A 45 -30.26 -12.43 -16.95
N ASP A 46 -30.87 -11.52 -16.19
CA ASP A 46 -31.35 -10.22 -16.66
C ASP A 46 -30.20 -9.35 -17.20
N ARG A 47 -30.42 -8.73 -18.37
CA ARG A 47 -29.52 -7.78 -19.02
C ARG A 47 -29.19 -6.59 -18.11
N ILE A 48 -30.11 -6.18 -17.24
CA ILE A 48 -29.87 -5.11 -16.27
C ILE A 48 -28.78 -5.52 -15.29
N CYS A 49 -28.88 -6.71 -14.69
CA CYS A 49 -27.87 -7.25 -13.79
C CYS A 49 -26.52 -7.41 -14.50
N ALA A 50 -26.52 -7.90 -15.75
CA ALA A 50 -25.31 -8.04 -16.56
C ALA A 50 -24.59 -6.71 -16.75
N THR A 51 -25.37 -5.66 -17.04
CA THR A 51 -24.88 -4.30 -17.24
C THR A 51 -24.34 -3.70 -15.95
N ALA A 52 -25.08 -3.87 -14.85
CA ALA A 52 -24.64 -3.40 -13.53
C ALA A 52 -23.29 -4.01 -13.14
N LEU A 53 -23.11 -5.32 -13.33
CA LEU A 53 -21.85 -6.01 -13.02
C LEU A 53 -20.69 -5.54 -13.90
N ALA A 54 -20.94 -5.32 -15.20
CA ALA A 54 -19.92 -4.78 -16.10
C ALA A 54 -19.49 -3.36 -15.71
N VAL A 55 -20.45 -2.49 -15.35
CA VAL A 55 -20.16 -1.13 -14.86
C VAL A 55 -19.41 -1.18 -13.53
N LEU A 56 -19.82 -2.03 -12.59
CA LEU A 56 -19.12 -2.21 -11.31
C LEU A 56 -17.66 -2.63 -11.50
N PHE A 57 -17.40 -3.58 -12.40
CA PHE A 57 -16.06 -4.02 -12.75
C PHE A 57 -15.22 -2.87 -13.34
N LEU A 58 -15.76 -2.16 -14.34
CA LEU A 58 -15.04 -1.09 -15.03
C LEU A 58 -14.77 0.12 -14.11
N ALA A 59 -15.69 0.42 -13.20
CA ALA A 59 -15.53 1.50 -12.23
C ALA A 59 -14.30 1.30 -11.33
N ARG A 60 -13.81 0.07 -11.14
CA ARG A 60 -12.64 -0.22 -10.30
C ARG A 60 -11.34 0.36 -10.82
N GLY A 61 -11.20 0.59 -12.12
CA GLY A 61 -10.01 1.27 -12.65
C GLY A 61 -9.90 2.73 -12.24
N LEU A 62 -10.95 3.31 -11.66
CA LEU A 62 -10.94 4.68 -11.14
C LEU A 62 -10.36 4.74 -9.72
N GLU A 63 -10.29 3.62 -9.01
CA GLU A 63 -9.82 3.58 -7.62
C GLU A 63 -8.28 3.51 -7.60
N PRO A 64 -7.58 4.55 -7.11
CA PRO A 64 -6.13 4.54 -7.07
C PRO A 64 -5.60 3.51 -6.07
N ILE A 65 -4.49 2.87 -6.44
CA ILE A 65 -3.74 2.00 -5.53
C ILE A 65 -2.82 2.88 -4.68
N ILE A 66 -3.09 2.94 -3.38
CA ILE A 66 -2.38 3.83 -2.45
C ILE A 66 -1.25 3.15 -1.67
N ILE A 67 -1.28 1.82 -1.57
CA ILE A 67 -0.27 1.02 -0.88
C ILE A 67 0.14 -0.17 -1.75
N ASN A 68 1.45 -0.26 -2.01
CA ASN A 68 2.10 -1.45 -2.54
C ASN A 68 2.74 -2.21 -1.37
N LYS A 69 2.23 -3.39 -1.01
CA LYS A 69 2.89 -4.28 -0.04
C LYS A 69 3.98 -5.07 -0.75
N LEU A 70 5.22 -4.93 -0.30
CA LEU A 70 6.36 -5.58 -0.94
C LEU A 70 6.41 -7.07 -0.58
N GLN A 71 6.21 -7.93 -1.57
CA GLN A 71 6.53 -9.35 -1.52
C GLN A 71 8.00 -9.58 -1.87
N ARG A 72 8.64 -10.38 -1.03
CA ARG A 72 10.05 -10.79 -1.14
C ARG A 72 10.18 -12.23 -0.64
N THR A 73 11.36 -12.83 -0.78
CA THR A 73 11.64 -14.11 -0.10
C THR A 73 11.64 -13.92 1.43
N GLY A 74 11.31 -14.98 2.16
CA GLY A 74 11.22 -14.94 3.62
C GLY A 74 9.94 -14.28 4.14
N ASP A 75 10.08 -13.53 5.23
CA ASP A 75 9.00 -13.17 6.15
C ASP A 75 8.33 -11.80 5.84
N TRP A 76 7.65 -11.67 4.72
CA TRP A 76 7.01 -10.40 4.33
C TRP A 76 5.51 -10.31 4.66
N ASN A 77 4.86 -11.44 4.95
CA ASN A 77 3.40 -11.54 5.07
C ASN A 77 2.90 -12.14 6.39
N ASN A 78 3.59 -11.85 7.50
CA ASN A 78 3.17 -12.31 8.84
C ASN A 78 1.77 -11.80 9.24
N THR A 79 1.34 -10.70 8.64
CA THR A 79 0.05 -10.01 8.84
C THR A 79 -0.65 -9.86 7.48
N PRO A 80 -1.32 -10.90 6.95
CA PRO A 80 -1.80 -10.92 5.58
C PRO A 80 -2.87 -9.87 5.23
N HIS A 81 -3.64 -9.42 6.22
CA HIS A 81 -4.75 -8.49 6.04
C HIS A 81 -4.43 -7.05 6.46
N ASP A 82 -3.17 -6.74 6.82
CA ASP A 82 -2.81 -5.41 7.31
C ASP A 82 -3.08 -4.29 6.30
N ALA A 83 -2.55 -4.38 5.08
CA ALA A 83 -2.77 -3.39 4.03
C ALA A 83 -4.24 -3.34 3.59
N GLN A 84 -4.90 -4.49 3.51
CA GLN A 84 -6.33 -4.59 3.21
C GLN A 84 -7.16 -3.78 4.21
N HIS A 85 -7.02 -4.05 5.51
CA HIS A 85 -7.80 -3.36 6.53
C HIS A 85 -7.44 -1.88 6.67
N VAL A 86 -6.20 -1.49 6.36
CA VAL A 86 -5.82 -0.08 6.28
C VAL A 86 -6.60 0.62 5.17
N VAL A 87 -6.66 0.06 3.96
CA VAL A 87 -7.41 0.71 2.87
C VAL A 87 -8.91 0.70 3.17
N GLU A 88 -9.48 -0.41 3.65
CA GLU A 88 -10.90 -0.46 4.03
C GLU A 88 -11.25 0.58 5.12
N HIS A 89 -10.36 0.78 6.10
CA HIS A 89 -10.53 1.83 7.11
C HIS A 89 -10.54 3.23 6.49
N ILE A 90 -9.64 3.49 5.52
CA ILE A 90 -9.58 4.76 4.79
C ILE A 90 -10.85 4.96 3.95
N GLU A 91 -11.27 3.94 3.19
CA GLU A 91 -12.48 3.98 2.37
C GLU A 91 -13.70 4.32 3.22
N HIS A 92 -13.88 3.62 4.34
CA HIS A 92 -15.05 3.77 5.21
C HIS A 92 -15.09 5.13 5.92
N HIS A 93 -13.96 5.64 6.41
CA HIS A 93 -13.94 6.86 7.24
C HIS A 93 -13.74 8.15 6.43
N PHE A 94 -13.17 8.05 5.23
CA PHE A 94 -12.86 9.22 4.40
C PHE A 94 -13.62 9.24 3.07
N GLN A 95 -14.48 8.26 2.81
CA GLN A 95 -15.33 8.17 1.60
C GLN A 95 -14.52 8.26 0.29
N LYS A 96 -13.31 7.70 0.28
CA LYS A 96 -12.44 7.64 -0.89
C LYS A 96 -12.27 6.19 -1.32
N GLY A 97 -12.71 5.82 -2.53
CA GLY A 97 -12.40 4.50 -3.10
C GLY A 97 -10.89 4.40 -3.32
N VAL A 98 -10.23 3.46 -2.64
CA VAL A 98 -8.78 3.28 -2.66
C VAL A 98 -8.42 1.81 -2.52
N GLN A 99 -7.36 1.40 -3.22
CA GLN A 99 -6.95 0.00 -3.25
C GLN A 99 -5.53 -0.20 -2.72
N TRP A 100 -5.22 -1.45 -2.43
CA TRP A 100 -3.88 -1.94 -2.13
C TRP A 100 -3.51 -3.03 -3.13
N ARG A 101 -2.21 -3.28 -3.30
CA ARG A 101 -1.75 -4.48 -4.01
C ARG A 101 -0.45 -5.00 -3.44
N ILE A 102 -0.14 -6.24 -3.77
CA ILE A 102 1.15 -6.88 -3.57
C ILE A 102 1.99 -6.65 -4.83
N VAL A 103 3.26 -6.30 -4.64
CA VAL A 103 4.24 -6.17 -5.73
C VAL A 103 5.54 -6.88 -5.35
N THR A 104 6.34 -7.28 -6.33
CA THR A 104 7.74 -7.67 -6.14
C THR A 104 8.65 -6.57 -6.69
N LEU A 105 9.94 -6.61 -6.32
CA LEU A 105 10.94 -5.72 -6.92
C LEU A 105 11.31 -6.11 -8.36
N ASP A 106 10.75 -7.16 -8.94
CA ASP A 106 10.87 -7.42 -10.39
C ASP A 106 9.92 -6.54 -11.20
N ALA A 107 8.86 -6.00 -10.59
CA ALA A 107 7.88 -5.15 -11.26
C ALA A 107 8.55 -3.91 -11.89
N PRO A 108 8.09 -3.44 -13.06
CA PRO A 108 8.69 -2.28 -13.71
C PRO A 108 8.55 -1.03 -12.83
N MET A 109 9.53 -0.13 -12.90
CA MET A 109 9.55 1.09 -12.08
C MET A 109 8.29 1.94 -12.30
N GLU A 110 7.80 2.02 -13.55
CA GLU A 110 6.56 2.71 -13.89
C GLU A 110 5.35 2.20 -13.10
N LEU A 111 5.28 0.89 -12.83
CA LEU A 111 4.20 0.31 -12.03
C LEU A 111 4.34 0.68 -10.55
N LEU A 112 5.57 0.68 -10.03
CA LEU A 112 5.85 1.06 -8.64
C LEU A 112 5.51 2.53 -8.39
N LEU A 113 5.89 3.43 -9.31
CA LEU A 113 5.67 4.88 -9.20
C LEU A 113 4.20 5.32 -9.37
N LYS A 114 3.29 4.42 -9.79
CA LYS A 114 1.84 4.67 -9.74
C LYS A 114 1.28 4.68 -8.31
N THR A 115 2.09 4.35 -7.31
CA THR A 115 1.66 4.24 -5.92
C THR A 115 2.66 4.96 -5.01
N PRO A 116 2.21 5.89 -4.15
CA PRO A 116 3.10 6.72 -3.35
C PRO A 116 3.81 5.96 -2.21
N ILE A 117 3.24 4.84 -1.76
CA ILE A 117 3.75 4.09 -0.61
C ILE A 117 4.14 2.67 -1.01
N LEU A 118 5.40 2.31 -0.77
CA LEU A 118 5.88 0.93 -0.74
C LEU A 118 6.01 0.48 0.71
N TYR A 119 5.12 -0.41 1.13
CA TYR A 119 5.04 -0.94 2.48
C TYR A 119 5.90 -2.19 2.64
N ILE A 120 6.82 -2.17 3.61
CA ILE A 120 7.72 -3.25 3.97
C ILE A 120 7.50 -3.61 5.44
N THR A 121 7.18 -4.88 5.71
CA THR A 121 7.05 -5.42 7.06
C THR A 121 7.79 -6.74 7.18
N GLY A 122 8.13 -7.12 8.40
CA GLY A 122 8.86 -8.35 8.74
C GLY A 122 9.28 -8.39 10.19
N GLY A 123 9.65 -9.58 10.67
CA GLY A 123 10.21 -9.80 12.00
C GLY A 123 11.62 -10.42 12.01
N GLN A 124 12.08 -10.92 10.86
CA GLN A 124 13.43 -11.45 10.62
C GLN A 124 14.30 -10.40 9.91
N LYS A 125 15.58 -10.73 9.73
CA LYS A 125 16.53 -9.87 9.04
C LYS A 125 16.05 -9.60 7.61
N LEU A 126 15.97 -8.32 7.22
CA LEU A 126 15.70 -7.90 5.86
C LEU A 126 16.94 -8.15 5.00
N ILE A 127 16.80 -8.99 3.99
CA ILE A 127 17.87 -9.35 3.05
C ILE A 127 17.40 -8.95 1.66
N LEU A 128 18.18 -8.08 1.01
CA LEU A 128 17.95 -7.60 -0.35
C LEU A 128 19.29 -7.65 -1.11
N SER A 129 19.21 -8.01 -2.38
CA SER A 129 20.33 -7.91 -3.32
C SER A 129 20.67 -6.46 -3.63
N GLU A 130 21.88 -6.20 -4.14
CA GLU A 130 22.30 -4.86 -4.57
C GLU A 130 21.37 -4.26 -5.64
N ALA A 131 20.84 -5.09 -6.54
CA ALA A 131 19.87 -4.66 -7.55
C ALA A 131 18.54 -4.21 -6.91
N GLU A 132 18.04 -4.95 -5.92
CA GLU A 132 16.83 -4.59 -5.18
C GLU A 132 17.02 -3.31 -4.37
N LYS A 133 18.17 -3.16 -3.70
CA LYS A 133 18.55 -1.93 -2.98
C LYS A 133 18.60 -0.71 -3.91
N ALA A 134 19.28 -0.83 -5.04
CA ALA A 134 19.36 0.23 -6.05
C ALA A 134 17.96 0.61 -6.57
N LYS A 135 17.09 -0.38 -6.78
CA LYS A 135 15.71 -0.14 -7.20
C LYS A 135 14.87 0.56 -6.14
N LEU A 136 15.00 0.18 -4.87
CA LEU A 136 14.34 0.88 -3.76
C LEU A 136 14.80 2.34 -3.65
N LYS A 137 16.12 2.58 -3.74
CA LYS A 137 16.68 3.93 -3.77
C LYS A 137 16.08 4.75 -4.90
N SER A 138 16.08 4.21 -6.12
CA SER A 138 15.53 4.88 -7.29
C SER A 138 14.01 5.16 -7.19
N TYR A 139 13.23 4.22 -6.63
CA TYR A 139 11.81 4.43 -6.35
C TYR A 139 11.60 5.61 -5.40
N VAL A 140 12.37 5.65 -4.32
CA VAL A 140 12.29 6.74 -3.36
C VAL A 140 12.73 8.04 -3.99
N GLU A 141 13.88 8.11 -4.68
CA GLU A 141 14.38 9.33 -5.35
C GLU A 141 13.37 9.92 -6.34
N GLN A 142 12.64 9.07 -7.06
CA GLN A 142 11.63 9.47 -8.05
C GLN A 142 10.26 9.87 -7.46
N GLY A 143 10.10 9.89 -6.13
CA GLY A 143 8.89 10.41 -5.49
C GLY A 143 8.17 9.45 -4.56
N GLY A 144 8.59 8.18 -4.55
CA GLY A 144 8.05 7.16 -3.66
C GLY A 144 8.45 7.38 -2.20
N CYS A 145 7.67 6.77 -1.30
CA CYS A 145 7.96 6.70 0.13
C CYS A 145 7.95 5.24 0.58
N ILE A 146 8.95 4.83 1.35
CA ILE A 146 8.95 3.52 2.01
C ILE A 146 8.25 3.66 3.35
N LEU A 147 7.25 2.81 3.61
CA LEU A 147 6.66 2.62 4.94
C LEU A 147 7.21 1.33 5.53
N GLY A 148 8.07 1.42 6.54
CA GLY A 148 8.60 0.25 7.25
C GLY A 148 7.86 0.02 8.57
N VAL A 149 7.48 -1.23 8.86
CA VAL A 149 6.89 -1.60 10.16
C VAL A 149 7.50 -2.90 10.66
N ALA A 150 8.05 -2.89 11.88
CA ALA A 150 8.57 -4.10 12.50
C ALA A 150 7.43 -4.97 13.06
N TYR A 151 7.19 -6.13 12.44
CA TYR A 151 6.24 -7.12 12.93
C TYR A 151 6.66 -7.60 14.32
N GLY A 152 5.74 -7.52 15.29
CA GLY A 152 6.02 -7.84 16.69
C GLY A 152 7.10 -6.97 17.35
N GLY A 153 7.53 -5.86 16.74
CA GLY A 153 8.66 -5.05 17.21
C GLY A 153 9.98 -5.84 17.28
N ARG A 154 10.16 -6.81 16.37
CA ARG A 154 11.30 -7.73 16.42
C ARG A 154 12.60 -7.03 16.01
N LYS A 155 13.61 -7.11 16.89
CA LYS A 155 14.93 -6.52 16.70
C LYS A 155 15.65 -6.88 15.39
N PRO A 156 15.64 -8.15 14.90
CA PRO A 156 16.36 -8.48 13.68
C PRO A 156 15.89 -7.68 12.46
N PHE A 157 14.58 -7.43 12.35
CA PHE A 157 14.04 -6.58 11.29
C PHE A 157 14.38 -5.11 11.53
N ASP A 158 14.21 -4.60 12.76
CA ASP A 158 14.53 -3.21 13.11
C ASP A 158 15.98 -2.84 12.80
N GLU A 159 16.94 -3.64 13.26
CA GLU A 159 18.37 -3.41 13.04
C GLU A 159 18.73 -3.44 11.55
N SER A 160 18.20 -4.40 10.79
CA SER A 160 18.49 -4.53 9.36
C SER A 160 17.77 -3.51 8.49
N PHE A 161 16.54 -3.10 8.84
CA PHE A 161 15.84 -2.02 8.15
C PHE A 161 16.55 -0.68 8.35
N ARG A 162 17.02 -0.39 9.57
CA ARG A 162 17.82 0.82 9.84
C ARG A 162 19.14 0.81 9.07
N ALA A 163 19.83 -0.33 9.04
CA ALA A 163 21.05 -0.49 8.25
C ALA A 163 20.80 -0.25 6.76
N LEU A 164 19.72 -0.82 6.21
CA LEU A 164 19.30 -0.58 4.83
C LEU A 164 19.05 0.92 4.58
N VAL A 165 18.27 1.59 5.42
CA VAL A 165 17.96 3.02 5.25
C VAL A 165 19.23 3.87 5.27
N ALA A 166 20.17 3.59 6.18
CA ALA A 166 21.45 4.29 6.26
C ALA A 166 22.34 4.04 5.02
N GLU A 167 22.30 2.82 4.46
CA GLU A 167 23.00 2.46 3.24
C GLU A 167 22.42 3.17 2.01
N LEU A 168 21.08 3.21 1.88
CA LEU A 168 20.42 3.84 0.74
C LEU A 168 20.53 5.38 0.77
N PHE A 169 20.45 5.98 1.96
CA PHE A 169 20.39 7.43 2.18
C PHE A 169 21.39 7.90 3.25
N PRO A 170 22.71 7.86 2.96
CA PRO A 170 23.76 8.14 3.96
C PRO A 170 23.75 9.58 4.49
N GLU A 171 23.23 10.53 3.70
CA GLU A 171 23.10 11.94 4.11
C GLU A 171 21.85 12.19 4.98
N GLY A 172 20.90 11.25 4.97
CA GLY A 172 19.66 11.33 5.73
C GLY A 172 19.78 10.61 7.07
N LYS A 173 19.00 11.07 8.05
CA LYS A 173 18.88 10.40 9.35
C LYS A 173 17.42 10.09 9.62
N LEU A 174 17.15 8.83 9.94
CA LEU A 174 15.86 8.40 10.46
C LEU A 174 15.69 8.98 11.88
N ALA A 175 14.75 9.89 12.04
CA ALA A 175 14.56 10.67 13.26
C ALA A 175 13.14 10.54 13.80
N ARG A 176 13.02 10.44 15.12
CA ARG A 176 11.71 10.34 15.79
C ARG A 176 10.87 11.58 15.55
N LEU A 177 9.61 11.37 15.19
CA LEU A 177 8.64 12.45 15.03
C LEU A 177 8.25 13.07 16.37
N PRO A 178 8.21 14.41 16.47
CA PRO A 178 7.71 15.08 17.66
C PRO A 178 6.20 14.86 17.81
N LYS A 179 5.68 14.96 19.04
CA LYS A 179 4.29 14.60 19.36
C LYS A 179 3.24 15.53 18.73
N ASP A 180 3.65 16.71 18.30
CA ASP A 180 2.87 17.71 17.59
C ASP A 180 3.03 17.62 16.06
N HIS A 181 3.80 16.67 15.54
CA HIS A 181 3.96 16.45 14.11
C HIS A 181 2.61 16.24 13.40
N THR A 182 2.51 16.69 12.15
CA THR A 182 1.27 16.69 11.36
C THR A 182 0.67 15.30 11.16
N ILE A 183 1.49 14.25 11.07
CA ILE A 183 1.03 12.84 11.08
C ILE A 183 0.16 12.52 12.30
N TYR A 184 0.34 13.18 13.45
CA TYR A 184 -0.48 12.95 14.64
C TYR A 184 -1.68 13.89 14.77
N THR A 185 -1.82 14.88 13.88
CA THR A 185 -2.85 15.92 13.99
C THR A 185 -3.76 16.03 12.77
N SER A 186 -3.40 15.46 11.62
CA SER A 186 -4.14 15.58 10.36
C SER A 186 -4.12 14.28 9.54
N PRO A 187 -5.23 13.91 8.87
CA PRO A 187 -6.54 14.58 8.90
C PRO A 187 -7.29 14.37 10.22
N LYS A 188 -6.92 13.36 11.02
CA LYS A 188 -7.50 13.12 12.34
C LYS A 188 -6.50 13.49 13.44
N ARG A 189 -6.97 14.14 14.51
CA ARG A 189 -6.15 14.35 15.71
C ARG A 189 -6.09 13.05 16.51
N LEU A 190 -4.88 12.51 16.70
CA LEU A 190 -4.66 11.20 17.30
C LEU A 190 -4.40 11.31 18.81
N GLY A 191 -5.11 10.50 19.61
CA GLY A 191 -4.83 10.32 21.04
C GLY A 191 -3.65 9.39 21.29
N TYR A 192 -3.52 8.33 20.49
CA TYR A 192 -2.38 7.43 20.50
C TYR A 192 -1.32 7.89 19.49
N LYS A 193 -0.09 8.16 19.96
CA LYS A 193 1.01 8.69 19.15
C LYS A 193 2.25 7.79 19.32
N PRO A 194 2.37 6.66 18.61
CA PRO A 194 3.56 5.81 18.69
C PRO A 194 4.78 6.62 18.27
N ALA A 195 5.97 6.22 18.70
CA ALA A 195 7.20 6.90 18.29
C ALA A 195 7.60 6.48 16.86
N LEU A 196 6.89 7.02 15.87
CA LEU A 196 7.25 6.89 14.47
C LEU A 196 8.51 7.69 14.22
N GLU A 197 9.24 7.27 13.20
CA GLU A 197 10.44 7.93 12.73
C GLU A 197 10.30 8.27 11.25
N GLU A 198 10.97 9.32 10.81
CA GLU A 198 10.95 9.80 9.45
C GLU A 198 12.36 10.13 8.97
N LEU A 199 12.60 9.86 7.68
CA LEU A 199 13.71 10.41 6.92
C LEU A 199 13.11 11.18 5.74
N LYS A 200 13.55 12.44 5.55
CA LYS A 200 13.13 13.29 4.43
C LYS A 200 14.23 13.45 3.39
N LEU A 201 13.85 13.53 2.11
CA LEU A 201 14.75 14.00 1.03
C LEU A 201 14.50 15.48 0.77
N GLY A 202 15.59 16.27 0.67
CA GLY A 202 15.53 17.72 0.51
C GLY A 202 15.51 18.52 1.82
N GLY A 203 15.99 17.93 2.93
CA GLY A 203 16.08 18.60 4.24
C GLY A 203 14.73 18.73 4.96
N GLN A 204 14.61 19.72 5.85
CA GLN A 204 13.42 19.86 6.72
C GLN A 204 12.12 20.18 5.96
N GLN A 205 12.22 20.92 4.86
CA GLN A 205 11.12 21.22 3.94
C GLN A 205 10.95 20.16 2.84
N GLY A 206 11.76 19.09 2.92
CA GLY A 206 11.70 17.96 2.02
C GLY A 206 10.45 17.12 2.18
N ARG A 207 10.30 16.15 1.27
CA ARG A 207 9.22 15.15 1.32
C ARG A 207 9.63 13.92 2.13
N PRO A 208 8.69 13.17 2.72
CA PRO A 208 8.98 11.88 3.33
C PRO A 208 9.57 10.93 2.29
N ALA A 209 10.73 10.37 2.64
CA ALA A 209 11.41 9.31 1.90
C ALA A 209 11.14 7.95 2.55
N VAL A 210 11.21 7.94 3.89
CA VAL A 210 10.95 6.78 4.73
C VAL A 210 10.13 7.22 5.92
N ILE A 211 9.06 6.47 6.20
CA ILE A 211 8.35 6.51 7.48
C ILE A 211 8.53 5.13 8.11
N TYR A 212 8.92 5.10 9.38
CA TYR A 212 9.25 3.87 10.07
C TYR A 212 8.55 3.75 11.43
N SER A 213 8.04 2.55 11.71
CA SER A 213 7.57 2.15 13.04
C SER A 213 8.40 0.97 13.54
N PRO A 214 9.21 1.14 14.60
CA PRO A 214 9.83 0.02 15.30
C PRO A 214 8.82 -0.76 16.16
N TYR A 215 7.58 -0.29 16.27
CA TYR A 215 6.50 -0.93 17.02
C TYR A 215 5.56 -1.69 16.09
N ASP A 216 4.89 -2.70 16.66
CA ASP A 216 3.96 -3.57 15.95
C ASP A 216 2.60 -2.92 15.67
N LEU A 217 2.55 -2.04 14.67
CA LEU A 217 1.30 -1.51 14.15
C LEU A 217 0.60 -2.51 13.23
N CYS A 218 1.36 -3.34 12.50
CA CYS A 218 0.83 -4.23 11.49
C CYS A 218 -0.06 -5.34 12.07
N THR A 219 0.22 -5.88 13.26
CA THR A 219 -0.67 -6.86 13.91
C THR A 219 -2.02 -6.22 14.28
N ARG A 220 -2.01 -4.96 14.70
CA ARG A 220 -3.24 -4.21 14.99
C ARG A 220 -4.03 -3.98 13.71
N TRP A 221 -3.39 -3.49 12.65
CA TRP A 221 -4.00 -3.33 11.33
C TRP A 221 -4.64 -4.64 10.85
N ASN A 222 -3.90 -5.75 10.93
CA ASN A 222 -4.38 -7.07 10.55
C ASN A 222 -5.60 -7.53 11.35
N SER A 223 -5.74 -7.15 12.62
CA SER A 223 -6.88 -7.59 13.44
C SER A 223 -8.19 -6.88 13.08
N ALA A 224 -8.15 -5.64 12.58
CA ALA A 224 -9.29 -4.74 12.37
C ALA A 224 -10.29 -4.64 13.54
N SER A 225 -9.89 -5.04 14.76
CA SER A 225 -10.77 -4.99 15.93
C SER A 225 -11.04 -3.55 16.36
N LYS A 226 -12.09 -3.33 17.15
CA LYS A 226 -12.36 -2.00 17.75
C LYS A 226 -11.14 -1.40 18.48
N THR A 227 -10.33 -2.26 19.10
CA THR A 227 -9.09 -1.83 19.79
C THR A 227 -7.95 -1.46 18.84
N ALA A 228 -8.04 -1.82 17.57
CA ALA A 228 -7.08 -1.49 16.53
C ALA A 228 -7.36 -0.15 15.84
N ILE A 229 -8.53 0.46 16.04
CA ILE A 229 -8.90 1.75 15.43
C ILE A 229 -7.81 2.81 15.61
N PRO A 230 -7.20 3.02 16.79
CA PRO A 230 -6.13 4.00 16.92
C PRO A 230 -4.91 3.71 16.04
N ALA A 231 -4.58 2.43 15.80
CA ALA A 231 -3.50 2.05 14.89
C ALA A 231 -3.88 2.27 13.42
N LEU A 232 -5.12 1.97 13.04
CA LEU A 232 -5.64 2.21 11.69
C LEU A 232 -5.73 3.72 11.38
N ASP A 233 -6.11 4.54 12.36
CA ASP A 233 -6.10 6.00 12.24
C ASP A 233 -4.68 6.54 11.98
N ILE A 234 -3.66 5.93 12.60
CA ILE A 234 -2.26 6.28 12.32
C ILE A 234 -1.89 5.96 10.87
N ALA A 235 -2.28 4.78 10.37
CA ALA A 235 -2.02 4.40 8.99
C ALA A 235 -2.70 5.35 7.99
N ALA A 236 -3.94 5.73 8.26
CA ALA A 236 -4.67 6.72 7.47
C ALA A 236 -3.93 8.07 7.46
N ASN A 237 -3.54 8.59 8.62
CA ASN A 237 -2.79 9.85 8.69
C ASN A 237 -1.43 9.78 7.98
N VAL A 238 -0.71 8.66 8.10
CA VAL A 238 0.53 8.41 7.36
C VAL A 238 0.28 8.49 5.85
N TYR A 239 -0.77 7.84 5.35
CA TYR A 239 -1.15 7.91 3.94
C TYR A 239 -1.41 9.36 3.49
N PHE A 240 -2.28 10.09 4.19
CA PHE A 240 -2.61 11.46 3.81
C PHE A 240 -1.41 12.39 3.88
N TYR A 241 -0.55 12.22 4.89
CA TYR A 241 0.69 12.97 5.02
C TYR A 241 1.63 12.72 3.82
N VAL A 242 1.88 11.45 3.47
CA VAL A 242 2.72 11.10 2.31
C VAL A 242 2.09 11.64 1.02
N ASN A 243 0.79 11.44 0.83
CA ASN A 243 0.07 11.88 -0.37
C ASN A 243 0.08 13.40 -0.55
N GLN A 244 0.13 14.18 0.53
CA GLN A 244 0.24 15.64 0.45
C GLN A 244 1.63 16.10 -0.04
N HIS A 245 2.67 15.33 0.26
CA HIS A 245 4.07 15.70 -0.01
C HIS A 245 4.67 14.95 -1.21
N SER A 246 4.04 13.88 -1.69
CA SER A 246 4.52 13.11 -2.83
C SER A 246 4.30 13.86 -4.14
N PRO A 247 5.27 13.88 -5.06
CA PRO A 247 5.07 14.37 -6.42
C PRO A 247 4.28 13.38 -7.29
N LEU A 248 4.10 12.12 -6.85
CA LEU A 248 3.39 11.07 -7.62
C LEU A 248 1.87 11.22 -7.59
N THR A 249 1.36 12.08 -6.71
CA THR A 249 -0.07 12.28 -6.44
C THR A 249 -0.56 13.67 -6.85
N LYS A 250 0.31 14.45 -7.50
CA LYS A 250 0.03 15.81 -8.01
C LYS A 250 -0.25 15.80 -9.50
#